data_AF-A0A9D5T7S8-F1
#
_entry.id   AF-A0A9D5T7S8-F1
#
_cell.length_a   1.000
_cell.length_b   1.000
_cell.length_c   1.000
_cell.angle_alpha   90.00
_cell.angle_beta   90.00
_cell.angle_gamma   90.00
#
_symmetry.space_group_name_H-M   'P 1'
#
loop_
_entity.id
_entity.type
_entity.pdbx_description
1 polymer ?
#
loop_
_entity_poly.entity_id
_entity_poly.type
_entity_poly.pdbx_seq_one_letter_code
_entity_poly.pdbx_strand_id
1 'polypeptide(L)'
;MEENKILEEIKQLQKLELAILKDVANVCKKHNIQFFLGEGTLLGAIRHKGFIPWDDDVDVIMERSQYERFLEVAPKELGDAYEVQHPATVKKYWSPFMKVRQIKGEIEFRQTHIAHVTQNNGPYIDIFPMEFVPVNRGFKLKKVSLCIKLYRGMLSLKLNLRKPKNFKEKILKFGSKFLSLGVIHNRLEKNFTSFGKGEKEYMATFSTYHPLKNQVCKSDCYKQMVWWDFEDTKMPVPVGYDEVLTAIYGDYMTPPPQDERVVKHHFNEAEN
;
A
#
# COMPACT_ATOMS: atom_id res chain seq x y z
N MET A 1 -16.91 0.65 25.90
CA MET A 1 -15.65 0.96 26.62
C MET A 1 -14.46 0.53 25.79
N GLU A 2 -14.45 -0.71 25.30
CA GLU A 2 -13.39 -1.26 24.44
C GLU A 2 -13.36 -0.67 23.03
N GLU A 3 -14.53 -0.48 22.39
CA GLU A 3 -14.62 0.19 21.07
C GLU A 3 -14.08 1.63 21.10
N ASN A 4 -14.39 2.40 22.16
CA ASN A 4 -13.86 3.75 22.34
C ASN A 4 -12.35 3.76 22.55
N LYS A 5 -11.78 2.73 23.19
CA LYS A 5 -10.33 2.59 23.37
C LYS A 5 -9.66 2.36 22.01
N ILE A 6 -10.18 1.43 21.23
CA ILE A 6 -9.68 1.10 19.89
C ILE A 6 -9.71 2.33 18.98
N LEU A 7 -10.81 3.09 18.97
CA LEU A 7 -10.89 4.31 18.16
C LEU A 7 -9.90 5.40 18.60
N GLU A 8 -9.58 5.48 19.89
CA GLU A 8 -8.57 6.43 20.37
C GLU A 8 -7.15 5.99 19.99
N GLU A 9 -6.84 4.69 20.10
CA GLU A 9 -5.59 4.09 19.59
C GLU A 9 -5.41 4.35 18.08
N ILE A 10 -6.47 4.18 17.29
CA ILE A 10 -6.44 4.48 15.84
C ILE A 10 -6.11 5.95 15.60
N LYS A 11 -6.73 6.89 16.32
CA LYS A 11 -6.43 8.31 16.15
C LYS A 11 -4.98 8.65 16.49
N GLN A 12 -4.40 7.99 17.49
CA GLN A 12 -2.99 8.16 17.83
C GLN A 12 -2.08 7.60 16.74
N LEU A 13 -2.37 6.41 16.22
CA LEU A 13 -1.68 5.83 15.08
C LEU A 13 -1.78 6.74 13.84
N GLN A 14 -2.98 7.23 13.50
CA GLN A 14 -3.21 8.13 12.38
C GLN A 14 -2.39 9.43 12.48
N LYS A 15 -2.18 9.97 13.69
CA LYS A 15 -1.28 11.12 13.89
C LYS A 15 0.17 10.80 13.54
N LEU A 16 0.64 9.61 13.91
CA LEU A 16 1.99 9.14 13.58
C LEU A 16 2.12 8.91 12.06
N GLU A 17 1.15 8.26 11.45
CA GLU A 17 1.14 8.01 10.00
C GLU A 17 1.02 9.32 9.19
N LEU A 18 0.27 10.31 9.68
CA LEU A 18 0.22 11.65 9.10
C LEU A 18 1.58 12.35 9.16
N ALA A 19 2.33 12.19 10.26
CA ALA A 19 3.68 12.74 10.36
C ALA A 19 4.61 12.09 9.32
N ILE A 20 4.57 10.76 9.18
CA ILE A 20 5.32 10.03 8.14
C ILE A 20 4.93 10.53 6.74
N LEU A 21 3.62 10.68 6.48
CA LEU A 21 3.10 11.15 5.20
C LEU A 21 3.58 12.57 4.87
N LYS A 22 3.60 13.48 5.86
CA LYS A 22 4.14 14.85 5.69
C LYS A 22 5.64 14.83 5.35
N ASP A 23 6.42 13.98 6.00
CA ASP A 23 7.85 13.85 5.71
C ASP A 23 8.08 13.26 4.30
N VAL A 24 7.32 12.24 3.91
CA VAL A 24 7.34 11.70 2.54
C VAL A 24 6.94 12.76 1.52
N ALA A 25 5.91 13.57 1.81
CA ALA A 25 5.48 14.66 0.94
C ALA A 25 6.58 15.74 0.78
N ASN A 26 7.31 16.06 1.86
CA ASN A 26 8.43 17.00 1.83
C ASN A 26 9.58 16.48 0.95
N VAL A 27 9.93 15.20 1.06
CA VAL A 27 10.93 14.57 0.18
C VAL A 27 10.46 14.61 -1.28
N CYS A 28 9.20 14.26 -1.53
CA CYS A 28 8.65 14.29 -2.89
C CYS A 28 8.69 15.71 -3.49
N LYS A 29 8.31 16.73 -2.71
CA LYS A 29 8.37 18.13 -3.11
C LYS A 29 9.81 18.58 -3.42
N LYS A 30 10.78 18.24 -2.56
CA LYS A 30 12.20 18.57 -2.75
C LYS A 30 12.76 17.99 -4.06
N HIS A 31 12.35 16.79 -4.43
CA HIS A 31 12.86 16.05 -5.59
C HIS A 31 11.97 16.13 -6.83
N ASN A 32 10.90 16.94 -6.81
CA ASN A 32 9.91 17.01 -7.88
C ASN A 32 9.39 15.61 -8.28
N ILE A 33 9.00 14.83 -7.27
CA ILE A 33 8.42 13.51 -7.42
C ILE A 33 6.90 13.65 -7.27
N GLN A 34 6.18 13.24 -8.30
CA GLN A 34 4.72 13.21 -8.27
C GLN A 34 4.24 11.96 -7.54
N PHE A 35 3.30 12.16 -6.62
CA PHE A 35 2.59 11.09 -5.93
C PHE A 35 1.13 11.51 -5.70
N PHE A 36 0.30 10.54 -5.37
CA PHE A 36 -1.09 10.79 -5.00
C PHE A 36 -1.46 9.96 -3.77
N LEU A 37 -2.40 10.45 -2.98
CA LEU A 37 -3.14 9.58 -2.06
C LEU A 37 -3.83 8.49 -2.88
N GLY A 38 -3.75 7.25 -2.40
CA GLY A 38 -4.36 6.08 -3.03
C GLY A 38 -5.40 5.43 -2.13
N GLU A 39 -6.17 4.51 -2.71
CA GLU A 39 -6.99 3.54 -1.96
C GLU A 39 -7.84 4.16 -0.83
N GLY A 40 -7.74 3.64 0.40
CA GLY A 40 -8.53 4.10 1.55
C GLY A 40 -8.22 5.53 1.94
N THR A 41 -6.96 5.96 1.80
CA THR A 41 -6.51 7.31 2.11
C THR A 41 -7.08 8.36 1.13
N LEU A 42 -7.15 8.04 -0.16
CA LEU A 42 -7.82 8.89 -1.15
C LEU A 42 -9.31 9.03 -0.83
N LEU A 43 -9.97 7.91 -0.51
CA LEU A 43 -11.36 7.90 -0.11
C LEU A 43 -11.59 8.75 1.16
N GLY A 44 -10.69 8.65 2.13
CA GLY A 44 -10.67 9.50 3.32
C GLY A 44 -10.60 10.98 2.97
N ALA A 45 -9.63 11.38 2.14
CA ALA A 45 -9.46 12.77 1.72
C ALA A 45 -10.74 13.36 1.10
N ILE A 46 -11.36 12.62 0.19
CA ILE A 46 -12.56 13.11 -0.52
C ILE A 46 -13.80 13.12 0.39
N ARG A 47 -14.04 12.03 1.15
CA ARG A 47 -15.29 11.84 1.91
C ARG A 47 -15.25 12.46 3.31
N HIS A 48 -14.09 12.44 3.97
CA HIS A 48 -13.92 12.85 5.36
C HIS A 48 -13.02 14.07 5.54
N LYS A 49 -12.36 14.56 4.48
CA LYS A 49 -11.32 15.60 4.55
C LYS A 49 -10.14 15.22 5.44
N GLY A 50 -9.85 13.93 5.52
CA GLY A 50 -8.92 13.35 6.48
C GLY A 50 -8.97 11.82 6.46
N PHE A 51 -8.55 11.18 7.53
CA PHE A 51 -8.65 9.72 7.65
C PHE A 51 -10.10 9.24 7.70
N ILE A 52 -10.32 8.03 7.22
CA ILE A 52 -11.53 7.28 7.57
C ILE A 52 -11.40 6.89 9.05
N PRO A 53 -12.40 7.13 9.92
CA PRO A 53 -12.22 7.01 11.38
C PRO A 53 -11.81 5.61 11.91
N TRP A 54 -11.97 4.57 11.11
CA TRP A 54 -11.68 3.17 11.47
C TRP A 54 -10.61 2.53 10.57
N ASP A 55 -9.94 3.32 9.73
CA ASP A 55 -8.85 2.86 8.86
C ASP A 55 -7.51 3.17 9.54
N ASP A 56 -6.55 2.28 9.39
CA ASP A 56 -5.32 2.19 10.19
C ASP A 56 -4.07 2.09 9.30
N ASP A 57 -4.19 2.52 8.06
CA ASP A 57 -3.11 2.58 7.09
C ASP A 57 -3.17 3.86 6.24
N VAL A 58 -2.02 4.21 5.68
CA VAL A 58 -1.87 5.28 4.69
C VAL A 58 -1.33 4.68 3.40
N ASP A 59 -2.07 4.87 2.32
CA ASP A 59 -1.75 4.40 0.99
C ASP A 59 -1.38 5.58 0.08
N VAL A 60 -0.17 5.52 -0.49
CA VAL A 60 0.31 6.45 -1.51
C VAL A 60 0.60 5.69 -2.79
N ILE A 61 0.19 6.25 -3.92
CA ILE A 61 0.48 5.69 -5.24
C ILE A 61 1.43 6.61 -6.02
N MET A 62 2.34 6.01 -6.77
CA MET A 62 3.29 6.70 -7.63
C MET A 62 3.37 5.99 -8.98
N GLU A 63 3.45 6.74 -10.08
CA GLU A 63 3.87 6.14 -11.36
C GLU A 63 5.21 5.42 -11.16
N ARG A 64 5.42 4.26 -11.78
CA ARG A 64 6.67 3.48 -11.70
C ARG A 64 7.95 4.32 -11.77
N SER A 65 8.03 5.29 -12.70
CA SER A 65 9.21 6.15 -12.82
C SER A 65 9.42 7.04 -11.57
N GLN A 66 8.35 7.53 -10.97
CA GLN A 66 8.38 8.32 -9.74
C GLN A 66 8.70 7.46 -8.51
N TYR A 67 8.13 6.25 -8.46
CA TYR A 67 8.40 5.26 -7.44
C TYR A 67 9.90 4.88 -7.39
N GLU A 68 10.51 4.61 -8.55
CA GLU A 68 11.94 4.29 -8.66
C GLU A 68 12.81 5.48 -8.21
N ARG A 69 12.49 6.70 -8.67
CA ARG A 69 13.18 7.92 -8.22
C ARG A 69 13.05 8.12 -6.71
N PHE A 70 11.88 7.86 -6.13
CA PHE A 70 11.66 7.97 -4.70
C PHE A 70 12.49 6.94 -3.93
N LEU A 71 12.51 5.68 -4.37
CA LEU A 71 13.29 4.61 -3.76
C LEU A 71 14.81 4.94 -3.72
N GLU A 72 15.31 5.68 -4.72
CA GLU A 72 16.71 6.13 -4.76
C GLU A 72 17.02 7.23 -3.73
N VAL A 73 16.15 8.23 -3.60
CA VAL A 73 16.44 9.43 -2.78
C VAL A 73 15.95 9.31 -1.33
N ALA A 74 14.83 8.63 -1.10
CA ALA A 74 14.14 8.59 0.18
C ALA A 74 15.00 8.03 1.34
N PRO A 75 15.79 6.95 1.18
CA PRO A 75 16.60 6.43 2.30
C PRO A 75 17.58 7.44 2.87
N LYS A 76 18.11 8.34 2.03
CA LYS A 76 19.04 9.40 2.47
C LYS A 76 18.29 10.61 3.03
N GLU A 77 17.21 11.01 2.37
CA GLU A 77 16.46 12.23 2.69
C GLU A 77 15.60 12.11 3.95
N LEU A 78 15.05 10.93 4.21
CA LEU A 78 14.28 10.65 5.42
C LEU A 78 15.16 10.46 6.65
N GLY A 79 16.48 10.30 6.45
CA GLY A 79 17.46 10.11 7.52
C GLY A 79 17.18 8.88 8.38
N ASP A 80 17.74 8.87 9.59
CA ASP A 80 17.69 7.67 10.43
C ASP A 80 16.38 7.51 11.21
N ALA A 81 15.44 8.45 11.10
CA ALA A 81 14.13 8.35 11.75
C ALA A 81 13.27 7.25 11.12
N TYR A 82 13.51 6.98 9.84
CA TYR A 82 12.71 6.07 9.02
C TYR A 82 13.57 5.00 8.34
N GLU A 83 12.97 3.84 8.11
CA GLU A 83 13.48 2.82 7.21
C GLU A 83 12.59 2.75 5.96
N VAL A 84 13.22 2.90 4.79
CA VAL A 84 12.57 2.60 3.51
C VAL A 84 12.70 1.10 3.24
N GLN A 85 11.64 0.37 3.53
CA GLN A 85 11.59 -1.09 3.40
C GLN A 85 11.13 -1.46 1.99
N HIS A 86 11.92 -2.29 1.29
CA HIS A 86 11.63 -2.73 -0.07
C HIS A 86 12.05 -4.22 -0.24
N PRO A 87 11.44 -5.00 -1.16
CA PRO A 87 11.86 -6.38 -1.41
C PRO A 87 13.34 -6.55 -1.76
N ALA A 88 13.97 -5.52 -2.34
CA ALA A 88 15.39 -5.54 -2.68
C ALA A 88 16.32 -5.23 -1.50
N THR A 89 15.82 -4.57 -0.44
CA THR A 89 16.65 -4.09 0.69
C THR A 89 16.44 -4.93 1.95
N VAL A 90 15.26 -5.53 2.15
CA VAL A 90 14.92 -6.30 3.36
C VAL A 90 14.89 -7.81 3.08
N LYS A 91 15.74 -8.58 3.78
CA LYS A 91 15.94 -10.03 3.51
C LYS A 91 14.67 -10.89 3.68
N LYS A 92 13.88 -10.64 4.72
CA LYS A 92 12.64 -11.38 5.03
C LYS A 92 11.39 -10.53 4.73
N TYR A 93 11.45 -9.71 3.68
CA TYR A 93 10.38 -8.78 3.39
C TYR A 93 9.08 -9.48 3.00
N TRP A 94 7.98 -9.04 3.61
CA TRP A 94 6.68 -9.70 3.56
C TRP A 94 5.68 -9.03 2.60
N SER A 95 6.00 -7.84 2.12
CA SER A 95 5.18 -7.07 1.17
C SER A 95 5.79 -7.10 -0.23
N PRO A 96 4.99 -6.96 -1.31
CA PRO A 96 5.54 -6.86 -2.67
C PRO A 96 5.78 -5.41 -3.14
N PHE A 97 5.61 -4.41 -2.28
CA PHE A 97 5.77 -2.98 -2.57
C PHE A 97 6.48 -2.28 -1.40
N MET A 98 6.88 -1.03 -1.57
CA MET A 98 7.66 -0.25 -0.59
C MET A 98 6.82 0.20 0.61
N LYS A 99 7.46 0.26 1.78
CA LYS A 99 6.93 0.90 2.99
C LYS A 99 7.93 1.91 3.52
N VAL A 100 7.46 3.06 3.99
CA VAL A 100 8.27 3.98 4.80
C VAL A 100 7.85 3.79 6.24
N ARG A 101 8.77 3.33 7.09
CA ARG A 101 8.45 2.91 8.46
C ARG A 101 9.25 3.70 9.47
N GLN A 102 8.59 4.18 10.52
CA GLN A 102 9.27 4.80 11.64
C GLN A 102 10.06 3.75 12.43
N ILE A 103 11.34 4.03 12.68
CA ILE A 103 12.26 3.13 13.40
C ILE A 103 12.98 3.80 14.58
N LYS A 104 12.82 5.12 14.77
CA LYS A 104 13.31 5.86 15.94
C LYS A 104 12.22 6.77 16.52
N GLY A 105 12.43 7.18 17.77
CA GLY A 105 11.46 7.92 18.57
C GLY A 105 10.67 7.00 19.49
N GLU A 106 9.66 7.55 20.18
CA GLU A 106 8.71 6.78 20.97
C GLU A 106 7.81 5.99 20.02
N ILE A 107 8.09 4.68 19.89
CA ILE A 107 7.31 3.75 19.05
C ILE A 107 6.29 3.07 19.94
N GLU A 108 5.15 3.72 20.10
CA GLU A 108 4.03 3.22 20.91
C GLU A 108 3.25 2.11 20.20
N PHE A 109 3.22 2.11 18.87
CA PHE A 109 2.46 1.14 18.07
C PHE A 109 3.36 0.17 17.34
N ARG A 110 3.10 -1.14 17.48
CA ARG A 110 3.84 -2.18 16.77
C ARG A 110 2.92 -3.17 16.06
N GLN A 111 3.31 -3.52 14.83
CA GLN A 111 2.70 -4.63 14.10
C GLN A 111 3.24 -5.96 14.63
N THR A 112 2.54 -6.51 15.62
CA THR A 112 2.93 -7.76 16.29
C THR A 112 2.91 -8.97 15.35
N HIS A 113 2.00 -8.98 14.38
CA HIS A 113 1.84 -10.07 13.41
C HIS A 113 3.05 -10.28 12.48
N ILE A 114 4.00 -9.34 12.41
CA ILE A 114 5.25 -9.43 11.63
C ILE A 114 6.52 -9.43 12.50
N ALA A 115 6.40 -9.43 13.83
CA ALA A 115 7.54 -9.35 14.75
C ALA A 115 8.53 -10.53 14.59
N HIS A 116 8.09 -11.68 14.09
CA HIS A 116 8.95 -12.83 13.82
C HIS A 116 9.76 -12.73 12.51
N VAL A 117 9.47 -11.76 11.65
CA VAL A 117 10.18 -11.55 10.38
C VAL A 117 11.01 -10.27 10.34
N THR A 118 10.73 -9.29 11.21
CA THR A 118 11.45 -8.02 11.29
C THR A 118 11.45 -7.45 12.72
N GLN A 119 12.50 -6.70 13.06
CA GLN A 119 12.56 -5.90 14.30
C GLN A 119 11.99 -4.47 14.08
N ASN A 120 11.94 -4.03 12.83
CA ASN A 120 11.41 -2.73 12.43
C ASN A 120 9.94 -2.91 12.05
N ASN A 121 9.06 -2.82 13.05
CA ASN A 121 7.62 -3.02 12.93
C ASN A 121 6.77 -1.88 13.54
N GLY A 122 7.32 -0.66 13.64
CA GLY A 122 6.59 0.54 14.08
C GLY A 122 5.57 1.08 13.05
N PRO A 123 4.97 2.26 13.24
CA PRO A 123 4.05 2.88 12.27
C PRO A 123 4.69 3.04 10.89
N TYR A 124 3.87 2.99 9.82
CA TYR A 124 4.37 3.06 8.45
C TYR A 124 3.32 3.69 7.51
N ILE A 125 3.77 4.05 6.31
CA ILE A 125 2.87 4.27 5.17
C ILE A 125 3.28 3.36 4.00
N ASP A 126 2.30 3.00 3.17
CA ASP A 126 2.47 2.17 1.99
C ASP A 126 2.68 3.03 0.74
N ILE A 127 3.65 2.64 -0.07
CA ILE A 127 3.92 3.28 -1.35
C ILE A 127 3.80 2.22 -2.43
N PHE A 128 2.81 2.38 -3.30
CA PHE A 128 2.50 1.44 -4.36
C PHE A 128 2.96 1.97 -5.72
N PRO A 129 3.65 1.13 -6.52
CA PRO A 129 3.91 1.47 -7.91
C PRO A 129 2.65 1.28 -8.76
N MET A 130 2.40 2.25 -9.62
CA MET A 130 1.36 2.25 -10.63
C MET A 130 1.98 2.06 -12.02
N GLU A 131 1.33 1.21 -12.81
CA GLU A 131 1.86 0.70 -14.07
C GLU A 131 0.93 1.02 -15.23
N PHE A 132 1.49 1.24 -16.42
CA PHE A 132 0.70 1.36 -17.64
C PHE A 132 0.12 0.00 -18.05
N VAL A 133 -1.11 0.03 -18.57
CA VAL A 133 -1.84 -1.15 -19.03
C VAL A 133 -2.42 -0.88 -20.42
N PRO A 134 -2.27 -1.79 -21.40
CA PRO A 134 -2.82 -1.60 -22.74
C PRO A 134 -4.35 -1.66 -22.74
N VAL A 135 -4.95 -1.15 -23.82
CA VAL A 135 -6.40 -1.24 -24.05
C VAL A 135 -6.83 -2.70 -24.11
N ASN A 136 -6.10 -3.51 -24.91
CA ASN A 136 -6.39 -4.91 -25.17
C ASN A 136 -5.78 -5.85 -24.12
N ARG A 137 -6.23 -5.71 -22.88
CA ARG A 137 -5.67 -6.41 -21.70
C ARG A 137 -6.39 -7.71 -21.31
N GLY A 138 -7.61 -7.96 -21.79
CA GLY A 138 -8.57 -8.96 -21.27
C GLY A 138 -7.98 -10.25 -20.67
N PHE A 139 -7.48 -11.18 -21.49
CA PHE A 139 -6.96 -12.46 -21.01
C PHE A 139 -5.62 -12.31 -20.25
N LYS A 140 -4.73 -11.43 -20.73
CA LYS A 140 -3.43 -11.19 -20.10
C LYS A 140 -3.58 -10.64 -18.68
N LEU A 141 -4.52 -9.72 -18.46
CA LEU A 141 -4.83 -9.15 -17.14
C LEU A 141 -5.35 -10.21 -16.17
N LYS A 142 -6.22 -11.11 -16.63
CA LYS A 142 -6.71 -12.25 -15.82
C LYS A 142 -5.55 -13.18 -15.44
N LYS A 143 -4.66 -13.51 -16.38
CA LYS A 143 -3.46 -14.32 -16.14
C LYS A 143 -2.53 -13.67 -15.11
N VAL A 144 -2.22 -12.39 -15.29
CA VAL A 144 -1.38 -11.59 -14.37
C VAL A 144 -2.01 -11.55 -12.98
N SER A 145 -3.32 -11.28 -12.87
CA SER A 145 -4.03 -11.30 -11.58
C SER A 145 -3.90 -12.64 -10.86
N LEU A 146 -4.06 -13.75 -11.59
CA LEU A 146 -3.94 -15.10 -11.02
C LEU A 146 -2.51 -15.38 -10.54
N CYS A 147 -1.50 -15.00 -11.33
CA CYS A 147 -0.10 -15.13 -10.95
C CYS A 147 0.25 -14.29 -9.72
N ILE A 148 -0.22 -13.05 -9.64
CA ILE A 148 -0.03 -12.19 -8.46
C ILE A 148 -0.65 -12.84 -7.22
N LYS A 149 -1.91 -13.31 -7.31
CA LYS A 149 -2.58 -14.02 -6.21
C LYS A 149 -1.80 -15.26 -5.77
N LEU A 150 -1.29 -16.04 -6.71
CA LEU A 150 -0.48 -17.23 -6.44
C LEU A 150 0.81 -16.88 -5.66
N TYR A 151 1.62 -15.95 -6.18
CA TYR A 151 2.90 -15.60 -5.59
C TYR A 151 2.77 -14.84 -4.26
N ARG A 152 1.73 -14.00 -4.11
CA ARG A 152 1.38 -13.42 -2.79
C ARG A 152 0.99 -14.49 -1.78
N GLY A 153 0.19 -15.46 -2.22
CA GLY A 153 -0.18 -16.61 -1.39
C GLY A 153 1.05 -17.39 -0.94
N MET A 154 1.99 -17.67 -1.86
CA MET A 154 3.27 -18.30 -1.52
C MET A 154 4.08 -17.47 -0.53
N LEU A 155 4.24 -16.16 -0.77
CA LEU A 155 4.99 -15.26 0.10
C LEU A 155 4.46 -15.27 1.54
N SER A 156 3.16 -15.04 1.70
CA SER A 156 2.47 -14.99 2.99
C SER A 156 2.57 -16.32 3.75
N LEU A 157 2.39 -17.46 3.06
CA LEU A 157 2.47 -18.78 3.68
C LEU A 157 3.91 -19.19 4.02
N LYS A 158 4.89 -18.81 3.19
CA LYS A 158 6.32 -19.10 3.39
C LYS A 158 6.87 -18.35 4.60
N LEU A 159 6.44 -17.11 4.80
CA LEU A 159 6.83 -16.26 5.93
C LEU A 159 5.95 -16.47 7.17
N ASN A 160 5.01 -17.42 7.13
CA ASN A 160 4.09 -17.73 8.24
C ASN A 160 3.28 -16.51 8.72
N LEU A 161 2.97 -15.56 7.84
CA LEU A 161 2.11 -14.41 8.18
C LEU A 161 0.66 -14.85 8.45
N ARG A 162 0.27 -16.00 7.91
CA ARG A 162 -1.03 -16.63 8.14
C ARG A 162 -0.93 -18.14 8.07
N LYS A 163 -1.92 -18.81 8.63
CA LYS A 163 -2.09 -20.26 8.51
C LYS A 163 -2.77 -20.62 7.16
N PRO A 164 -2.44 -21.78 6.56
CA PRO A 164 -3.15 -22.26 5.39
C PRO A 164 -4.59 -22.62 5.75
N LYS A 165 -5.55 -22.15 4.96
CA LYS A 165 -7.00 -22.32 5.23
C LYS A 165 -7.54 -23.67 4.75
N ASN A 166 -6.90 -24.28 3.76
CA ASN A 166 -7.37 -25.53 3.12
C ASN A 166 -6.20 -26.36 2.57
N PHE A 167 -6.50 -27.55 2.06
CA PHE A 167 -5.49 -28.47 1.54
C PHE A 167 -4.70 -27.90 0.34
N LYS A 168 -5.35 -27.12 -0.54
CA LYS A 168 -4.66 -26.45 -1.66
C LYS A 168 -3.60 -25.48 -1.17
N GLU A 169 -3.87 -24.73 -0.10
CA GLU A 169 -2.88 -23.84 0.51
C GLU A 169 -1.79 -24.59 1.28
N LYS A 170 -2.05 -25.79 1.82
CA LYS A 170 -1.00 -26.65 2.38
C LYS A 170 -0.01 -27.07 1.30
N ILE A 171 -0.50 -27.47 0.12
CA ILE A 171 0.34 -27.76 -1.05
C ILE A 171 1.11 -26.52 -1.49
N LEU A 172 0.44 -25.35 -1.57
CA LEU A 172 1.08 -24.09 -1.93
C LEU A 172 2.22 -23.72 -0.97
N LYS A 173 1.98 -23.86 0.35
CA LYS A 173 2.99 -23.64 1.39
C LYS A 173 4.17 -24.60 1.23
N PHE A 174 3.90 -25.89 1.00
CA PHE A 174 4.95 -26.87 0.75
C PHE A 174 5.77 -26.51 -0.51
N GLY A 175 5.11 -26.21 -1.63
CA GLY A 175 5.76 -25.78 -2.88
C GLY A 175 6.60 -24.51 -2.72
N SER A 176 6.15 -23.55 -1.92
CA SER A 176 6.90 -22.31 -1.65
C SER A 176 8.26 -22.55 -0.98
N LYS A 177 8.48 -23.70 -0.32
CA LYS A 177 9.77 -24.04 0.31
C LYS A 177 10.90 -24.16 -0.72
N PHE A 178 10.59 -24.59 -1.94
CA PHE A 178 11.57 -24.79 -3.02
C PHE A 178 11.92 -23.50 -3.78
N LEU A 179 11.23 -22.39 -3.51
CA LEU A 179 11.53 -21.08 -4.08
C LEU A 179 12.18 -20.19 -3.02
N SER A 180 13.25 -19.49 -3.38
CA SER A 180 13.79 -18.43 -2.52
C SER A 180 12.82 -17.25 -2.47
N LEU A 181 12.92 -16.43 -1.41
CA LEU A 181 12.11 -15.20 -1.30
C LEU A 181 12.39 -14.26 -2.48
N GLY A 182 13.67 -14.12 -2.88
CA GLY A 182 14.04 -13.32 -4.05
C GLY A 182 13.40 -13.80 -5.34
N VAL A 183 13.23 -15.12 -5.53
CA VAL A 183 12.51 -15.65 -6.71
C VAL A 183 11.02 -15.31 -6.65
N ILE A 184 10.37 -15.43 -5.50
CA ILE A 184 8.95 -15.07 -5.34
C ILE A 184 8.74 -13.57 -5.61
N HIS A 185 9.59 -12.71 -5.04
CA HIS A 185 9.56 -11.26 -5.26
C HIS A 185 9.81 -10.89 -6.72
N ASN A 186 10.82 -11.49 -7.37
CA ASN A 186 11.08 -11.27 -8.79
C ASN A 186 9.89 -11.72 -9.67
N ARG A 187 9.21 -12.82 -9.31
CA ARG A 187 8.00 -13.25 -10.03
C ARG A 187 6.85 -12.26 -9.84
N LEU A 188 6.69 -11.67 -8.66
CA LEU A 188 5.71 -10.60 -8.43
C LEU A 188 6.04 -9.36 -9.26
N GLU A 189 7.28 -8.90 -9.20
CA GLU A 189 7.74 -7.71 -9.94
C GLU A 189 7.60 -7.88 -11.46
N LYS A 190 7.95 -9.06 -11.99
CA LYS A 190 7.72 -9.39 -13.41
C LYS A 190 6.25 -9.38 -13.81
N ASN A 191 5.33 -9.70 -12.89
CA ASN A 191 3.90 -9.64 -13.18
C ASN A 191 3.39 -8.19 -13.13
N PHE A 192 3.86 -7.38 -12.18
CA PHE A 192 3.53 -5.95 -12.10
C PHE A 192 3.99 -5.23 -13.37
N THR A 193 5.22 -5.47 -13.82
CA THR A 193 5.81 -4.83 -15.01
C THR A 193 5.48 -5.54 -16.33
N SER A 194 4.62 -6.56 -16.32
CA SER A 194 4.39 -7.44 -17.48
C SER A 194 3.77 -6.78 -18.71
N PHE A 195 3.20 -5.58 -18.55
CA PHE A 195 2.60 -4.80 -19.63
C PHE A 195 3.59 -3.81 -20.26
N GLY A 196 4.77 -3.62 -19.66
CA GLY A 196 5.86 -2.81 -20.19
C GLY A 196 5.55 -1.31 -20.28
N LYS A 197 6.42 -0.57 -20.96
CA LYS A 197 6.26 0.88 -21.22
C LYS A 197 5.38 1.18 -22.45
N GLY A 198 4.46 0.26 -22.79
CA GLY A 198 3.62 0.34 -23.98
C GLY A 198 2.55 1.44 -23.90
N GLU A 199 1.44 1.24 -24.62
CA GLU A 199 0.28 2.15 -24.64
C GLU A 199 0.01 2.79 -23.27
N LYS A 200 0.09 4.11 -23.21
CA LYS A 200 -0.04 4.90 -21.98
C LYS A 200 -1.49 5.33 -21.71
N GLU A 201 -2.47 4.64 -22.28
CA GLU A 201 -3.87 5.07 -22.19
C GLU A 201 -4.51 4.72 -20.85
N TYR A 202 -4.15 3.57 -20.26
CA TYR A 202 -4.64 3.15 -18.94
C TYR A 202 -3.50 2.91 -17.96
N MET A 203 -3.83 3.05 -16.68
CA MET A 203 -2.95 2.75 -15.56
C MET A 203 -3.66 1.86 -14.54
N ALA A 204 -2.88 1.07 -13.80
CA ALA A 204 -3.37 0.27 -12.69
C ALA A 204 -2.31 0.03 -11.63
N THR A 205 -2.78 -0.11 -10.38
CA THR A 205 -1.95 -0.50 -9.24
C THR A 205 -2.08 -2.01 -9.02
N PHE A 206 -1.11 -2.79 -9.48
CA PHE A 206 -1.14 -4.26 -9.33
C PHE A 206 -0.81 -4.74 -7.92
N SER A 207 -0.15 -3.88 -7.14
CA SER A 207 0.45 -4.15 -5.85
C SER A 207 -0.55 -4.12 -4.68
N THR A 208 -1.77 -3.63 -4.90
CA THR A 208 -2.83 -3.55 -3.88
C THR A 208 -3.72 -4.80 -3.84
N TYR A 209 -4.68 -4.86 -2.91
CA TYR A 209 -5.49 -6.05 -2.63
C TYR A 209 -6.86 -6.07 -3.32
N HIS A 210 -7.27 -4.96 -3.93
CA HIS A 210 -8.52 -4.88 -4.68
C HIS A 210 -8.51 -5.71 -5.96
N PRO A 211 -9.68 -6.06 -6.51
CA PRO A 211 -9.76 -6.69 -7.81
C PRO A 211 -9.07 -5.84 -8.87
N LEU A 212 -8.03 -6.40 -9.48
CA LEU A 212 -7.22 -5.69 -10.48
C LEU A 212 -8.02 -5.03 -11.62
N LYS A 213 -9.15 -5.64 -12.02
CA LYS A 213 -10.05 -5.04 -13.03
C LYS A 213 -10.62 -3.68 -12.62
N ASN A 214 -10.83 -3.46 -11.32
CA ASN A 214 -11.38 -2.24 -10.73
C ASN A 214 -10.29 -1.18 -10.51
N GLN A 215 -9.03 -1.60 -10.52
CA GLN A 215 -7.87 -0.71 -10.39
C GLN A 215 -7.44 -0.09 -11.73
N VAL A 216 -8.06 -0.50 -12.86
CA VAL A 216 -7.73 0.05 -14.17
C VAL A 216 -8.57 1.29 -14.44
N CYS A 217 -7.91 2.42 -14.68
CA CYS A 217 -8.53 3.67 -15.09
C CYS A 217 -7.70 4.36 -16.18
N LYS A 218 -8.25 5.39 -16.82
CA LYS A 218 -7.51 6.15 -17.82
C LYS A 218 -6.34 6.86 -17.17
N SER A 219 -5.18 6.89 -17.83
CA SER A 219 -3.99 7.59 -17.32
C SER A 219 -4.24 9.08 -17.11
N ASP A 220 -5.20 9.67 -17.85
CA ASP A 220 -5.62 11.05 -17.65
C ASP A 220 -6.12 11.34 -16.22
N CYS A 221 -6.63 10.32 -15.50
CA CYS A 221 -7.03 10.46 -14.10
C CYS A 221 -5.85 10.89 -13.21
N TYR A 222 -4.63 10.47 -13.56
CA TYR A 222 -3.40 10.75 -12.80
C TYR A 222 -2.52 11.81 -13.45
N LYS A 223 -3.03 12.55 -14.44
CA LYS A 223 -2.23 13.52 -15.20
C LYS A 223 -1.79 14.73 -14.36
N GLN A 224 -2.57 15.10 -13.36
CA GLN A 224 -2.33 16.28 -12.53
C GLN A 224 -2.63 16.00 -11.07
N MET A 225 -1.83 16.62 -10.18
CA MET A 225 -2.10 16.68 -8.75
C MET A 225 -3.08 17.81 -8.46
N VAL A 226 -4.18 17.48 -7.80
CA VAL A 226 -5.07 18.46 -7.17
C VAL A 226 -4.79 18.43 -5.67
N TRP A 227 -4.57 19.59 -5.06
CA TRP A 227 -4.29 19.67 -3.63
C TRP A 227 -5.59 19.74 -2.85
N TRP A 228 -5.88 18.69 -2.09
CA TRP A 228 -7.11 18.54 -1.31
C TRP A 228 -6.84 18.64 0.19
N ASP A 229 -7.86 19.00 0.97
CA ASP A 229 -7.75 19.02 2.43
C ASP A 229 -7.62 17.59 2.97
N PHE A 230 -6.64 17.39 3.85
CA PHE A 230 -6.42 16.13 4.54
C PHE A 230 -5.89 16.43 5.94
N GLU A 231 -6.74 16.23 6.95
CA GLU A 231 -6.44 16.58 8.34
C GLU A 231 -6.09 18.08 8.48
N ASP A 232 -4.91 18.38 9.01
CA ASP A 232 -4.39 19.73 9.24
C ASP A 232 -3.51 20.25 8.08
N THR A 233 -3.53 19.57 6.92
CA THR A 233 -2.67 19.89 5.78
C THR A 233 -3.39 19.70 4.44
N LYS A 234 -2.66 19.90 3.34
CA LYS A 234 -3.10 19.55 2.00
C LYS A 234 -2.25 18.43 1.43
N MET A 235 -2.91 17.47 0.77
CA MET A 235 -2.26 16.33 0.13
C MET A 235 -2.70 16.20 -1.34
N PRO A 236 -1.83 15.71 -2.23
CA PRO A 236 -2.17 15.58 -3.64
C PRO A 236 -3.12 14.38 -3.86
N VAL A 237 -4.23 14.64 -4.54
CA VAL A 237 -5.18 13.64 -5.05
C VAL A 237 -5.14 13.65 -6.59
N PRO A 238 -5.47 12.53 -7.26
CA PRO A 238 -5.56 12.52 -8.71
C PRO A 238 -6.68 13.44 -9.22
N VAL A 239 -6.45 14.15 -10.32
CA VAL A 239 -7.49 14.99 -10.94
C VAL A 239 -8.75 14.21 -11.31
N GLY A 240 -8.61 12.93 -11.66
CA GLY A 240 -9.72 12.01 -11.90
C GLY A 240 -10.12 11.17 -10.69
N TYR A 241 -10.00 11.70 -9.47
CA TYR A 241 -10.30 10.94 -8.23
C TYR A 241 -11.68 10.28 -8.25
N ASP A 242 -12.69 10.91 -8.86
CA ASP A 242 -14.05 10.38 -8.92
C ASP A 242 -14.11 9.09 -9.75
N GLU A 243 -13.52 9.07 -10.95
CA GLU A 243 -13.43 7.86 -11.79
C GLU A 243 -12.67 6.74 -11.07
N VAL A 244 -11.56 7.08 -10.39
CA VAL A 244 -10.75 6.13 -9.63
C VAL A 244 -11.55 5.51 -8.48
N LEU A 245 -12.18 6.34 -7.65
CA LEU A 245 -12.94 5.88 -6.48
C LEU A 245 -14.21 5.11 -6.88
N THR A 246 -14.92 5.55 -7.93
CA THR A 246 -16.07 4.81 -8.47
C THR A 246 -15.65 3.46 -9.02
N ALA A 247 -14.51 3.36 -9.71
CA ALA A 247 -14.02 2.09 -10.24
C ALA A 247 -13.69 1.08 -9.12
N ILE A 248 -13.07 1.56 -8.03
CA ILE A 248 -12.64 0.70 -6.91
C ILE A 248 -13.83 0.33 -6.00
N TYR A 249 -14.61 1.32 -5.57
CA TYR A 249 -15.59 1.20 -4.48
C TYR A 249 -17.06 1.30 -4.93
N GLY A 250 -17.35 1.74 -6.15
CA GLY A 250 -18.72 1.99 -6.61
C GLY A 250 -19.30 3.28 -6.02
N ASP A 251 -20.42 3.19 -5.30
CA ASP A 251 -20.94 4.32 -4.51
C ASP A 251 -20.08 4.54 -3.27
N TYR A 252 -18.99 5.28 -3.45
CA TYR A 252 -17.97 5.49 -2.43
C TYR A 252 -18.35 6.59 -1.43
N MET A 253 -19.29 7.47 -1.78
CA MET A 253 -19.71 8.58 -0.91
C MET A 253 -20.59 8.09 0.24
N THR A 254 -21.36 7.02 0.02
CA THR A 254 -22.10 6.35 1.07
C THR A 254 -21.15 5.50 1.94
N PRO A 255 -21.01 5.79 3.25
CA PRO A 255 -20.21 4.95 4.14
C PRO A 255 -20.82 3.55 4.28
N PRO A 256 -20.01 2.51 4.49
CA PRO A 256 -20.54 1.18 4.77
C PRO A 256 -21.37 1.16 6.07
N PRO A 257 -22.24 0.16 6.26
CA PRO A 257 -22.93 -0.11 7.52
C PRO A 257 -21.97 -0.18 8.70
N GLN A 258 -22.43 0.16 9.92
CA GLN A 258 -21.55 0.29 11.09
C GLN A 258 -20.84 -1.02 11.45
N ASP A 259 -21.50 -2.17 11.25
CA ASP A 259 -20.97 -3.51 11.49
C ASP A 259 -19.87 -3.92 10.50
N GLU A 260 -19.73 -3.22 9.38
CA GLU A 260 -18.66 -3.42 8.40
C GLU A 260 -17.46 -2.46 8.61
N ARG A 261 -17.56 -1.52 9.57
CA ARG A 261 -16.51 -0.52 9.88
C ARG A 261 -15.48 -1.11 10.82
N VAL A 262 -14.63 -1.98 10.27
CA VAL A 262 -13.64 -2.74 11.03
C VAL A 262 -12.21 -2.26 10.78
N VAL A 263 -11.42 -2.29 11.85
CA VAL A 263 -9.96 -2.09 11.84
C VAL A 263 -9.29 -3.31 11.20
N LYS A 264 -8.37 -3.11 10.25
CA LYS A 264 -7.85 -4.20 9.41
C LYS A 264 -6.49 -4.71 9.87
N HIS A 265 -5.59 -3.81 10.20
CA HIS A 265 -4.19 -4.06 10.52
C HIS A 265 -4.02 -3.96 12.03
N HIS A 266 -4.18 -5.07 12.75
CA HIS A 266 -3.97 -5.11 14.19
C HIS A 266 -2.57 -4.56 14.58
N PHE A 267 -2.53 -3.31 15.04
CA PHE A 267 -1.45 -2.75 15.82
C PHE A 267 -1.81 -2.94 17.29
N ASN A 268 -0.83 -3.35 18.09
CA ASN A 268 -0.97 -3.32 19.54
C ASN A 268 -0.06 -2.21 20.07
N GLU A 269 -0.49 -1.57 21.15
CA GLU A 269 0.40 -0.79 22.00
C GLU A 269 1.60 -1.67 22.40
N ALA A 270 2.81 -1.13 22.31
CA ALA A 270 4.00 -1.81 22.78
C ALA A 270 3.88 -2.01 24.30
N GLU A 271 3.94 -3.25 24.76
CA GLU A 271 4.11 -3.54 26.19
C GLU A 271 5.49 -2.99 26.60
N ASN A 272 5.49 -2.07 27.57
CA ASN A 272 6.71 -1.47 28.16
C ASN A 272 7.64 -2.52 28.77
#